data_AF-A0A1G7ZAJ6-F1
#
_entry.id   AF-A0A1G7ZAJ6-F1
#
_cell.length_a   1.000
_cell.length_b   1.000
_cell.length_c   1.000
_cell.angle_alpha   90.00
_cell.angle_beta   90.00
_cell.angle_gamma   90.00
#
_symmetry.space_group_name_H-M   'P 1'
#
loop_
_entity.id
_entity.type
_entity.pdbx_description
1 polymer ?
#
loop_
_entity_poly.entity_id
_entity_poly.type
_entity_poly.pdbx_seq_one_letter_code
_entity_poly.pdbx_strand_id
1 'polypeptide(L)'
;MKTILLFFIASVTTSTFAQQTFFENIKAKGENPVYIEYPGVGIDNEGKQSINLSQERVGQYNEPQEVIVKLLNHEGIDSGIAIIDKNDNDEKGSQYIADFTKNRQTFTGFPNTYIVYEKVFNEGYVAIGNYIFFIDHFNSRTEFGDIRRVYVLKGTTPDGEATSKTNKKKKGFGKFLNKAKNIALNNSAGPDPRKAPEYKALSQENVRKMVSDYLTAMREKQIAYTLTSKDEADLATMQKEADAYSKYIKDKNNAYWQSPEGQKTLRGWKLADEHKASCLETAESCGSPFH
;
A
#
# COMPACT_ATOMS: atom_id res chain seq x y z
N MET A 1 -0.14 66.11 -8.31
CA MET A 1 0.16 64.72 -8.68
C MET A 1 0.78 64.03 -7.48
N LYS A 2 0.01 63.23 -6.74
CA LYS A 2 0.50 62.41 -5.64
C LYS A 2 0.18 60.96 -6.00
N THR A 3 1.24 60.23 -6.32
CA THR A 3 1.25 58.80 -6.63
C THR A 3 0.79 58.03 -5.40
N ILE A 4 -0.43 57.49 -5.43
CA ILE A 4 -0.89 56.49 -4.47
C ILE A 4 -0.41 55.15 -5.00
N LEU A 5 0.69 54.67 -4.43
CA LEU A 5 1.26 53.36 -4.71
C LEU A 5 0.40 52.32 -3.95
N LEU A 6 -0.50 51.65 -4.66
CA LEU A 6 -1.29 50.53 -4.14
C LEU A 6 -0.37 49.29 -4.06
N PHE A 7 0.19 49.05 -2.87
CA PHE A 7 0.82 47.77 -2.54
C PHE A 7 -0.28 46.70 -2.39
N PHE A 8 -0.64 46.06 -3.50
CA PHE A 8 -1.33 44.77 -3.49
C PHE A 8 -0.31 43.70 -3.06
N ILE A 9 -0.07 43.58 -1.75
CA ILE A 9 0.49 42.34 -1.19
C ILE A 9 -0.67 41.36 -1.22
N ALA A 10 -0.81 40.66 -2.35
CA ALA A 10 -1.60 39.45 -2.44
C ALA A 10 -0.97 38.47 -1.45
N SER A 11 -1.46 38.51 -0.21
CA SER A 11 -1.33 37.40 0.72
C SER A 11 -2.10 36.27 0.06
N VAL A 12 -1.41 35.49 -0.78
CA VAL A 12 -1.84 34.15 -1.12
C VAL A 12 -1.82 33.42 0.21
N THR A 13 -2.92 33.52 0.94
CA THR A 13 -3.28 32.57 1.97
C THR A 13 -3.48 31.27 1.20
N THR A 14 -2.38 30.58 0.91
CA THR A 14 -2.44 29.15 0.67
C THR A 14 -3.16 28.64 1.90
N SER A 15 -4.42 28.27 1.69
CA SER A 15 -5.18 27.55 2.68
C SER A 15 -4.39 26.26 2.84
N THR A 16 -3.46 26.26 3.80
CA THR A 16 -2.67 25.12 4.21
C THR A 16 -3.68 24.20 4.85
N PHE A 17 -4.45 23.49 4.01
CA PHE A 17 -5.09 22.26 4.43
C PHE A 17 -3.92 21.43 4.97
N ALA A 18 -3.84 21.32 6.30
CA ALA A 18 -2.75 20.63 6.95
C ALA A 18 -2.73 19.22 6.39
N GLN A 19 -1.75 18.94 5.52
CA GLN A 19 -1.70 17.67 4.84
C GLN A 19 -1.42 16.59 5.89
N GLN A 20 -2.33 15.63 5.96
CA GLN A 20 -2.26 14.55 6.93
C GLN A 20 -1.04 13.67 6.62
N THR A 21 -0.35 13.24 7.66
CA THR A 21 0.70 12.23 7.57
C THR A 21 0.11 10.89 7.15
N PHE A 22 0.97 9.94 6.77
CA PHE A 22 0.59 8.58 6.43
C PHE A 22 -0.32 7.96 7.50
N PHE A 23 0.09 8.02 8.76
CA PHE A 23 -0.66 7.45 9.88
C PHE A 23 -1.95 8.22 10.18
N GLU A 24 -1.92 9.55 10.09
CA GLU A 24 -3.12 10.39 10.27
C GLU A 24 -4.21 10.09 9.26
N ASN A 25 -3.85 9.87 7.98
CA ASN A 25 -4.82 9.50 6.94
C ASN A 25 -5.55 8.21 7.29
N ILE A 26 -4.85 7.21 7.85
CA ILE A 26 -5.45 5.91 8.21
C ILE A 26 -6.24 6.03 9.52
N LYS A 27 -5.69 6.69 10.55
CA LYS A 27 -6.37 6.91 11.85
C LYS A 27 -7.71 7.60 11.66
N ALA A 28 -7.79 8.55 10.72
CA ALA A 28 -9.03 9.26 10.42
C ALA A 28 -10.17 8.36 9.94
N LYS A 29 -9.91 7.09 9.57
CA LYS A 29 -10.93 6.15 9.07
C LYS A 29 -11.50 5.23 10.17
N GLY A 30 -11.01 5.37 11.39
CA GLY A 30 -11.42 4.56 12.54
C GLY A 30 -10.60 3.28 12.67
N GLU A 31 -11.09 2.38 13.52
CA GLU A 31 -10.45 1.10 13.79
C GLU A 31 -10.76 0.08 12.67
N ASN A 32 -9.74 -0.64 12.21
CA ASN A 32 -9.84 -1.69 11.20
C ASN A 32 -10.63 -1.29 9.93
N PRO A 33 -10.30 -0.16 9.27
CA PRO A 33 -10.97 0.25 8.05
C PRO A 33 -10.83 -0.80 6.96
N VAL A 34 -11.93 -1.03 6.24
CA VAL A 34 -12.01 -1.97 5.12
C VAL A 34 -11.75 -1.23 3.82
N TYR A 35 -10.81 -1.73 3.03
CA TYR A 35 -10.46 -1.23 1.71
C TYR A 35 -10.76 -2.27 0.63
N ILE A 36 -10.92 -1.81 -0.60
CA ILE A 36 -10.98 -2.61 -1.81
C ILE A 36 -9.62 -2.53 -2.50
N GLU A 37 -8.98 -3.68 -2.73
CA GLU A 37 -7.68 -3.77 -3.40
C GLU A 37 -7.83 -3.83 -4.93
N TYR A 38 -7.05 -3.00 -5.61
CA TYR A 38 -6.86 -3.02 -7.07
C TYR A 38 -5.37 -3.28 -7.41
N PRO A 39 -5.07 -4.14 -8.42
CA PRO A 39 -3.71 -4.48 -8.88
C PRO A 39 -2.84 -3.35 -9.45
N GLY A 40 -3.21 -2.08 -9.27
CA GLY A 40 -2.39 -0.93 -9.65
C GLY A 40 -3.04 0.02 -10.67
N VAL A 41 -2.27 1.05 -11.04
CA VAL A 41 -2.67 2.08 -12.00
C VAL A 41 -1.66 2.14 -13.14
N GLY A 42 -2.16 2.02 -14.37
CA GLY A 42 -1.39 2.11 -15.59
C GLY A 42 -1.80 3.29 -16.46
N ILE A 43 -1.20 3.35 -17.64
CA ILE A 43 -1.58 4.26 -18.73
C ILE A 43 -2.02 3.39 -19.91
N ASP A 44 -3.16 3.71 -20.50
CA ASP A 44 -3.66 3.01 -21.67
C ASP A 44 -2.99 3.51 -22.98
N ASN A 45 -3.36 2.90 -24.09
CA ASN A 45 -2.82 3.24 -25.42
C ASN A 45 -3.16 4.68 -25.87
N GLU A 46 -4.12 5.34 -25.22
CA GLU A 46 -4.50 6.73 -25.48
C GLU A 46 -3.78 7.72 -24.54
N GLY A 47 -2.88 7.24 -23.69
CA GLY A 47 -2.19 8.06 -22.70
C GLY A 47 -3.04 8.41 -21.47
N LYS A 48 -4.21 7.78 -21.29
CA LYS A 48 -5.11 8.03 -20.16
C LYS A 48 -4.84 7.03 -19.04
N GLN A 49 -5.15 7.46 -17.81
CA GLN A 49 -5.08 6.59 -16.65
C GLN A 49 -6.02 5.40 -16.80
N SER A 50 -5.52 4.20 -16.52
CA SER A 50 -6.32 2.98 -16.40
C SER A 50 -6.08 2.31 -15.05
N ILE A 51 -7.13 1.77 -14.45
CA ILE A 51 -7.01 0.96 -13.24
C ILE A 51 -6.92 -0.50 -13.69
N ASN A 52 -5.88 -1.18 -13.23
CA ASN A 52 -5.67 -2.58 -13.56
C ASN A 52 -6.75 -3.43 -12.87
N LEU A 53 -7.31 -4.39 -13.61
CA LEU A 53 -8.26 -5.35 -13.09
C LEU A 53 -7.77 -6.75 -13.41
N SER A 54 -7.83 -7.64 -12.43
CA SER A 54 -7.53 -9.05 -12.62
C SER A 54 -8.62 -9.69 -13.48
N GLN A 55 -8.22 -10.50 -14.46
CA GLN A 55 -9.11 -11.17 -15.41
C GLN A 55 -8.66 -12.62 -15.60
N GLU A 56 -9.59 -13.56 -15.53
CA GLU A 56 -9.36 -14.96 -15.93
C GLU A 56 -9.40 -15.13 -17.45
N ARG A 57 -10.26 -14.34 -18.11
CA ARG A 57 -10.46 -14.31 -19.57
C ARG A 57 -10.78 -12.88 -19.99
N VAL A 58 -10.51 -12.54 -21.24
CA VAL A 58 -10.81 -11.21 -21.80
C VAL A 58 -12.30 -10.88 -21.56
N GLY A 59 -12.55 -9.82 -20.78
CA GLY A 59 -13.90 -9.37 -20.43
C GLY A 59 -14.55 -10.07 -19.23
N GLN A 60 -13.88 -11.05 -18.63
CA GLN A 60 -14.28 -11.71 -17.38
C GLN A 60 -13.35 -11.28 -16.25
N TYR A 61 -13.82 -10.33 -15.45
CA TYR A 61 -13.07 -9.73 -14.36
C TYR A 61 -13.29 -10.48 -13.05
N ASN A 62 -12.22 -10.61 -12.27
CA ASN A 62 -12.29 -11.12 -10.90
C ASN A 62 -12.85 -10.03 -9.98
N GLU A 63 -13.54 -10.45 -8.93
CA GLU A 63 -13.98 -9.52 -7.90
C GLU A 63 -12.75 -8.94 -7.17
N PRO A 64 -12.68 -7.61 -6.99
CA PRO A 64 -11.66 -6.98 -6.18
C PRO A 64 -11.73 -7.48 -4.74
N GLN A 65 -10.57 -7.67 -4.13
CA GLN A 65 -10.45 -8.22 -2.79
C GLN A 65 -10.74 -7.17 -1.72
N GLU A 66 -11.52 -7.53 -0.70
CA GLU A 66 -11.64 -6.71 0.51
C GLU A 66 -10.44 -6.99 1.44
N VAL A 67 -9.85 -5.93 1.98
CA VAL A 67 -8.76 -6.02 2.96
C VAL A 67 -9.04 -5.13 4.17
N ILE A 68 -8.57 -5.55 5.33
CA ILE A 68 -8.57 -4.77 6.57
C ILE A 68 -7.19 -4.16 6.74
N VAL A 69 -7.12 -2.86 7.00
CA VAL A 69 -5.86 -2.17 7.30
C VAL A 69 -5.77 -1.94 8.79
N LYS A 70 -4.71 -2.46 9.42
CA LYS A 70 -4.39 -2.24 10.84
C LYS A 70 -3.16 -1.38 10.98
N LEU A 71 -3.22 -0.39 11.87
CA LEU A 71 -2.03 0.33 12.32
C LEU A 71 -1.28 -0.52 13.32
N LEU A 72 0.03 -0.59 13.14
CA LEU A 72 0.93 -1.25 14.08
C LEU A 72 1.52 -0.22 15.02
N ASN A 73 1.77 -0.65 16.25
CA ASN A 73 2.27 0.21 17.30
C ASN A 73 3.35 -0.52 18.10
N HIS A 74 4.36 0.23 18.50
CA HIS A 74 5.38 -0.22 19.45
C HIS A 74 5.53 0.85 20.53
N GLU A 75 5.20 0.49 21.77
CA GLU A 75 5.34 1.36 22.94
C GLU A 75 4.65 2.75 22.80
N GLY A 76 3.50 2.80 22.13
CA GLY A 76 2.77 4.04 21.90
C GLY A 76 3.20 4.81 20.65
N ILE A 77 4.19 4.32 19.90
CA ILE A 77 4.69 4.91 18.66
C ILE A 77 4.13 4.13 17.46
N ASP A 78 3.58 4.83 16.46
CA ASP A 78 3.14 4.18 15.22
C ASP A 78 4.35 3.51 14.55
N SER A 79 4.30 2.18 14.39
CA SER A 79 5.43 1.39 13.88
C SER A 79 5.22 0.89 12.46
N GLY A 80 4.00 0.97 11.92
CA GLY A 80 3.75 0.51 10.56
C GLY A 80 2.28 0.18 10.29
N ILE A 81 2.07 -0.67 9.28
CA ILE A 81 0.75 -1.18 8.90
C ILE A 81 0.77 -2.69 8.62
N ALA A 82 -0.38 -3.31 8.84
CA ALA A 82 -0.72 -4.60 8.30
C ALA A 82 -1.93 -4.47 7.37
N ILE A 83 -1.86 -5.08 6.19
CA ILE A 83 -2.97 -5.24 5.26
C ILE A 83 -3.33 -6.72 5.28
N ILE A 84 -4.55 -7.03 5.70
CA ILE A 84 -5.02 -8.38 5.96
C ILE A 84 -6.20 -8.66 5.05
N ASP A 85 -6.12 -9.74 4.27
CA ASP A 85 -7.24 -10.20 3.46
C ASP A 85 -8.47 -10.46 4.33
N LYS A 86 -9.62 -9.90 3.93
CA LYS A 86 -10.88 -10.12 4.62
C LYS A 86 -11.56 -11.37 4.06
N ASN A 87 -11.57 -12.45 4.85
CA ASN A 87 -12.31 -13.66 4.54
C ASN A 87 -13.59 -13.75 5.39
N ASP A 88 -14.63 -14.41 4.87
CA ASP A 88 -15.99 -14.44 5.44
C ASP A 88 -16.07 -14.94 6.90
N ASN A 89 -15.06 -15.67 7.38
CA ASN A 89 -15.12 -16.35 8.68
C ASN A 89 -13.92 -16.10 9.62
N ASP A 90 -12.87 -15.36 9.24
CA ASP A 90 -11.74 -15.05 10.13
C ASP A 90 -10.75 -14.05 9.47
N GLU A 91 -10.11 -13.20 10.29
CA GLU A 91 -8.94 -12.37 9.92
C GLU A 91 -7.66 -13.22 9.74
N LYS A 92 -7.71 -14.27 8.92
CA LYS A 92 -6.63 -15.26 8.75
C LYS A 92 -6.07 -15.34 7.32
N GLY A 93 -6.47 -14.44 6.43
CA GLY A 93 -5.95 -14.46 5.06
C GLY A 93 -4.52 -13.92 4.97
N SER A 94 -4.01 -13.77 3.74
CA SER A 94 -2.64 -13.32 3.51
C SER A 94 -2.42 -11.95 4.16
N GLN A 95 -1.22 -11.74 4.70
CA GLN A 95 -0.89 -10.51 5.41
C GLN A 95 0.32 -9.85 4.78
N TYR A 96 0.17 -8.58 4.36
CA TYR A 96 1.29 -7.71 4.06
C TYR A 96 1.61 -6.88 5.29
N ILE A 97 2.81 -7.07 5.85
CA ILE A 97 3.29 -6.35 7.03
C ILE A 97 4.40 -5.40 6.60
N ALA A 98 4.18 -4.11 6.81
CA ALA A 98 5.21 -3.08 6.68
C ALA A 98 5.42 -2.47 8.07
N ASP A 99 6.46 -2.91 8.78
CA ASP A 99 6.72 -2.58 10.19
C ASP A 99 8.19 -2.18 10.36
N PHE A 100 8.41 -0.98 10.90
CA PHE A 100 9.74 -0.46 11.20
C PHE A 100 10.50 -1.37 12.18
N THR A 101 9.78 -1.96 13.14
CA THR A 101 10.39 -2.68 14.28
C THR A 101 10.69 -4.15 13.99
N LYS A 102 10.09 -4.72 12.94
CA LYS A 102 10.18 -6.16 12.66
C LYS A 102 10.59 -6.47 11.23
N ASN A 103 10.40 -5.54 10.31
CA ASN A 103 10.76 -5.76 8.93
C ASN A 103 11.83 -4.73 8.53
N ARG A 104 12.05 -4.58 7.23
CA ARG A 104 13.12 -3.74 6.69
C ARG A 104 12.68 -2.28 6.50
N GLN A 105 11.41 -1.99 6.79
CA GLN A 105 10.83 -0.68 6.55
C GLN A 105 11.45 0.40 7.44
N THR A 106 11.46 1.60 6.90
CA THR A 106 11.89 2.83 7.54
C THR A 106 10.85 3.90 7.28
N PHE A 107 10.89 4.99 8.05
CA PHE A 107 9.97 6.11 7.86
C PHE A 107 10.65 7.26 7.13
N THR A 108 10.05 7.65 6.01
CA THR A 108 10.40 8.93 5.38
C THR A 108 9.58 10.02 6.03
N GLY A 109 10.26 10.95 6.69
CA GLY A 109 9.66 12.15 7.27
C GLY A 109 9.21 12.03 8.72
N PHE A 110 9.75 11.10 9.52
CA PHE A 110 9.39 11.02 10.94
C PHE A 110 9.60 12.39 11.65
N PRO A 111 8.69 12.80 12.57
CA PRO A 111 7.44 12.14 12.96
C PRO A 111 6.28 12.37 11.98
N ASN A 112 6.41 13.31 11.04
CA ASN A 112 5.45 13.59 9.97
C ASN A 112 5.51 12.55 8.82
N THR A 113 5.60 11.27 9.17
CA THR A 113 5.86 10.17 8.22
C THR A 113 4.90 10.24 7.04
N TYR A 114 5.42 10.33 5.83
CA TYR A 114 4.62 10.37 4.60
C TYR A 114 4.89 9.20 3.65
N ILE A 115 5.93 8.40 3.95
CA ILE A 115 6.17 7.10 3.32
C ILE A 115 6.60 6.09 4.38
N VAL A 116 5.92 4.95 4.43
CA VAL A 116 6.47 3.73 5.06
C VAL A 116 7.27 3.01 3.99
N TYR A 117 8.59 3.14 4.05
CA TYR A 117 9.49 2.91 2.92
C TYR A 117 10.42 1.72 3.14
N GLU A 118 10.58 0.89 2.11
CA GLU A 118 11.53 -0.20 2.07
C GLU A 118 12.75 0.13 1.20
N LYS A 119 13.93 0.14 1.82
CA LYS A 119 15.16 0.60 1.17
C LYS A 119 15.72 -0.36 0.15
N VAL A 120 15.59 -1.68 0.36
CA VAL A 120 16.23 -2.67 -0.52
C VAL A 120 15.59 -2.68 -1.91
N PHE A 121 14.26 -2.55 -1.96
CA PHE A 121 13.50 -2.61 -3.22
C PHE A 121 13.07 -1.24 -3.74
N ASN A 122 13.39 -0.15 -3.02
CA ASN A 122 12.91 1.19 -3.34
C ASN A 122 11.39 1.27 -3.49
N GLU A 123 10.67 0.61 -2.59
CA GLU A 123 9.20 0.52 -2.60
C GLU A 123 8.62 1.09 -1.30
N GLY A 124 7.32 1.31 -1.23
CA GLY A 124 6.70 1.79 0.00
C GLY A 124 5.24 2.12 -0.10
N TYR A 125 4.65 2.46 1.04
CA TYR A 125 3.25 2.82 1.17
C TYR A 125 3.08 4.32 1.39
N VAL A 126 2.10 4.88 0.69
CA VAL A 126 1.64 6.28 0.82
C VAL A 126 0.13 6.27 1.05
N ALA A 127 -0.36 7.04 2.01
CA ALA A 127 -1.79 7.13 2.33
C ALA A 127 -2.28 8.56 2.15
N ILE A 128 -3.34 8.74 1.36
CA ILE A 128 -3.87 10.06 0.98
C ILE A 128 -5.40 9.96 0.94
N GLY A 129 -6.08 10.71 1.81
CA GLY A 129 -7.53 10.74 1.85
C GLY A 129 -8.11 9.35 2.08
N ASN A 130 -8.82 8.81 1.09
CA ASN A 130 -9.45 7.49 1.14
C ASN A 130 -8.61 6.40 0.45
N TYR A 131 -7.37 6.70 0.10
CA TYR A 131 -6.53 5.82 -0.70
C TYR A 131 -5.25 5.45 0.02
N ILE A 132 -4.80 4.21 -0.16
CA ILE A 132 -3.45 3.77 0.17
C ILE A 132 -2.82 3.25 -1.12
N PHE A 133 -1.61 3.69 -1.43
CA PHE A 133 -0.87 3.34 -2.62
C PHE A 133 0.36 2.54 -2.22
N PHE A 134 0.54 1.37 -2.84
CA PHE A 134 1.81 0.68 -2.82
C PHE A 134 2.59 1.09 -4.07
N ILE A 135 3.68 1.80 -3.83
CA ILE A 135 4.54 2.40 -4.85
C ILE A 135 5.80 1.57 -4.98
N ASP A 136 6.18 1.30 -6.23
CA ASP A 136 7.39 0.59 -6.60
C ASP A 136 8.31 1.52 -7.42
N HIS A 137 9.61 1.24 -7.38
CA HIS A 137 10.66 2.01 -8.05
C HIS A 137 10.64 3.52 -7.70
N PHE A 138 10.75 3.87 -6.42
CA PHE A 138 11.07 5.24 -6.03
C PHE A 138 12.43 5.66 -6.59
N ASN A 139 12.43 6.61 -7.53
CA ASN A 139 13.64 7.27 -8.05
C ASN A 139 14.16 8.32 -7.07
N SER A 140 13.23 8.96 -6.35
CA SER A 140 13.49 9.85 -5.23
C SER A 140 12.35 9.73 -4.21
N ARG A 141 12.36 10.53 -3.13
CA ARG A 141 11.24 10.55 -2.18
C ARG A 141 9.99 11.30 -2.68
N THR A 142 10.04 11.82 -3.91
CA THR A 142 8.95 12.56 -4.57
C THR A 142 8.65 12.07 -5.99
N GLU A 143 9.49 11.20 -6.54
CA GLU A 143 9.38 10.65 -7.90
C GLU A 143 9.41 9.13 -7.85
N PHE A 144 8.52 8.48 -8.61
CA PHE A 144 8.33 7.05 -8.57
C PHE A 144 7.96 6.47 -9.93
N GLY A 145 8.34 5.20 -10.13
CA GLY A 145 8.07 4.45 -11.35
C GLY A 145 6.62 4.01 -11.43
N ASP A 146 6.16 3.18 -10.49
CA ASP A 146 4.89 2.46 -10.63
C ASP A 146 4.01 2.52 -9.39
N ILE A 147 2.69 2.42 -9.61
CA ILE A 147 1.70 2.17 -8.56
C ILE A 147 1.23 0.73 -8.73
N ARG A 148 1.82 -0.17 -7.96
CA ARG A 148 1.60 -1.62 -8.08
C ARG A 148 0.30 -2.08 -7.44
N ARG A 149 -0.18 -1.38 -6.40
CA ARG A 149 -1.48 -1.63 -5.79
C ARG A 149 -2.11 -0.35 -5.31
N VAL A 150 -3.44 -0.31 -5.36
CA VAL A 150 -4.23 0.74 -4.75
C VAL A 150 -5.29 0.12 -3.86
N TYR A 151 -5.38 0.60 -2.63
CA TYR A 151 -6.43 0.24 -1.71
C TYR A 151 -7.36 1.45 -1.60
N VAL A 152 -8.63 1.28 -1.96
CA VAL A 152 -9.66 2.32 -1.91
C VAL A 152 -10.59 2.04 -0.73
N LEU A 153 -10.77 2.99 0.18
CA LEU A 153 -11.63 2.80 1.35
C LEU A 153 -13.05 2.42 0.89
N LYS A 154 -13.59 1.34 1.46
CA LYS A 154 -14.92 0.85 1.10
C LYS A 154 -15.99 1.91 1.37
N GLY A 155 -16.88 2.10 0.41
CA GLY A 155 -17.90 3.15 0.43
C GLY A 155 -17.45 4.49 -0.14
N THR A 156 -16.21 4.60 -0.67
CA THR A 156 -15.78 5.81 -1.39
C THR A 156 -16.57 5.97 -2.69
N THR A 157 -17.13 7.15 -2.90
CA THR A 157 -17.88 7.51 -4.11
C THR A 157 -17.18 8.64 -4.90
N PRO A 158 -17.46 8.79 -6.20
CA PRO A 158 -17.08 9.95 -7.03
C PRO A 158 -17.17 11.32 -6.35
N ASP A 159 -18.22 11.53 -5.55
CA ASP A 159 -18.49 12.82 -4.90
C ASP A 159 -17.72 13.02 -3.58
N GLY A 160 -16.75 12.15 -3.27
CA GLY A 160 -15.73 12.40 -2.25
C GLY A 160 -16.02 11.97 -0.80
N GLU A 161 -17.16 11.35 -0.49
CA GLU A 161 -17.44 10.91 0.89
C GLU A 161 -17.58 9.39 1.04
N ALA A 162 -16.66 8.79 1.81
CA ALA A 162 -16.98 7.64 2.64
C ALA A 162 -17.65 8.21 3.90
N THR A 163 -18.97 8.25 3.93
CA THR A 163 -19.72 8.92 5.00
C THR A 163 -19.31 8.39 6.37
N SER A 164 -18.70 9.28 7.17
CA SER A 164 -18.66 9.12 8.62
C SER A 164 -20.11 9.04 9.12
N LYS A 165 -20.36 8.14 10.06
CA LYS A 165 -21.66 7.84 10.65
C LYS A 165 -22.49 9.11 10.92
N THR A 166 -23.47 9.40 10.06
CA THR A 166 -24.63 10.20 10.44
C THR A 166 -25.89 9.60 9.83
N ASN A 167 -26.74 9.09 10.72
CA ASN A 167 -28.08 8.61 10.43
C ASN A 167 -28.92 9.70 9.73
N LYS A 168 -28.99 9.68 8.40
CA LYS A 168 -30.08 10.31 7.65
C LYS A 168 -30.67 9.29 6.67
N LYS A 169 -31.85 8.76 7.05
CA LYS A 169 -32.72 7.96 6.17
C LYS A 169 -32.94 8.69 4.85
N LYS A 170 -32.28 8.26 3.77
CA LYS A 170 -32.70 8.58 2.39
C LYS A 170 -33.70 7.51 1.93
N LYS A 171 -35.00 7.86 1.99
CA LYS A 171 -36.08 7.17 1.28
C LYS A 171 -35.73 7.15 -0.21
N GLY A 172 -35.48 5.96 -0.79
CA GLY A 172 -35.33 5.84 -2.25
C GLY A 172 -34.61 4.59 -2.77
N PHE A 173 -33.90 3.82 -1.94
CA PHE A 173 -33.06 2.70 -2.42
C PHE A 173 -33.83 1.41 -2.82
N GLY A 174 -35.13 1.33 -2.52
CA GLY A 174 -35.93 0.11 -2.74
C GLY A 174 -36.25 -0.23 -4.21
N LYS A 175 -36.11 0.73 -5.15
CA LYS A 175 -36.42 0.48 -6.57
C LYS A 175 -35.21 0.09 -7.42
N PHE A 176 -33.98 0.33 -6.94
CA PHE A 176 -32.75 -0.02 -7.66
C PHE A 176 -32.32 -1.47 -7.41
N LEU A 177 -32.58 -2.01 -6.21
CA LEU A 177 -32.24 -3.39 -5.84
C LEU A 177 -33.06 -4.44 -6.63
N ASN A 178 -34.31 -4.13 -6.99
CA ASN A 178 -35.13 -5.04 -7.79
C ASN A 178 -34.71 -5.11 -9.27
N LYS A 179 -34.04 -4.07 -9.79
CA LYS A 179 -33.45 -4.13 -11.15
C LYS A 179 -32.12 -4.89 -11.16
N ALA A 180 -31.34 -4.84 -10.09
CA ALA A 180 -30.10 -5.61 -9.96
C ALA A 180 -30.36 -7.13 -9.85
N LYS A 181 -31.40 -7.53 -9.10
CA LYS A 181 -31.78 -8.95 -8.98
C LYS A 181 -32.23 -9.60 -10.29
N ASN A 182 -32.86 -8.83 -11.20
CA ASN A 182 -33.34 -9.35 -12.48
C ASN A 182 -32.26 -9.40 -13.58
N ILE A 183 -31.12 -8.71 -13.40
CA ILE A 183 -29.99 -8.78 -14.35
C ILE A 183 -29.01 -9.89 -13.95
N ALA A 184 -28.93 -10.23 -12.66
CA ALA A 184 -28.07 -11.30 -12.14
C ALA A 184 -28.50 -12.72 -12.52
N LEU A 185 -29.73 -12.91 -13.03
CA LEU A 185 -30.25 -14.23 -13.40
C LEU A 185 -29.87 -14.68 -14.82
N ASN A 186 -29.20 -13.83 -15.62
CA ASN A 186 -29.04 -14.13 -17.04
C ASN A 186 -27.62 -14.06 -17.62
N ASN A 187 -26.55 -13.88 -16.84
CA ASN A 187 -25.19 -14.08 -17.36
C ASN A 187 -24.22 -14.51 -16.25
N SER A 188 -23.49 -15.60 -16.50
CA SER A 188 -22.56 -16.30 -15.61
C SER A 188 -21.22 -15.58 -15.38
N ALA A 189 -21.24 -14.25 -15.20
CA ALA A 189 -20.07 -13.48 -14.81
C ALA A 189 -20.44 -12.62 -13.61
N GLY A 190 -19.57 -12.58 -12.60
CA GLY A 190 -19.74 -11.74 -11.41
C GLY A 190 -19.98 -10.25 -11.74
N PRO A 191 -20.41 -9.44 -10.77
CA PRO A 191 -20.62 -8.01 -10.95
C PRO A 191 -19.35 -7.34 -11.51
N ASP A 192 -19.50 -6.66 -12.66
CA ASP A 192 -18.42 -5.91 -13.31
C ASP A 192 -17.81 -4.87 -12.34
N PRO A 193 -16.53 -5.01 -11.93
CA PRO A 193 -15.92 -4.17 -10.91
C PRO A 193 -15.81 -2.70 -11.34
N ARG A 194 -15.87 -2.40 -12.64
CA ARG A 194 -15.87 -1.03 -13.16
C ARG A 194 -17.14 -0.26 -12.79
N LYS A 195 -18.19 -0.98 -12.37
CA LYS A 195 -19.46 -0.38 -11.91
C LYS A 195 -19.44 -0.03 -10.43
N ALA A 196 -18.49 -0.57 -9.66
CA ALA A 196 -18.33 -0.28 -8.24
C ALA A 196 -18.03 1.21 -7.99
N PRO A 197 -18.59 1.82 -6.93
CA PRO A 197 -18.35 3.23 -6.62
C PRO A 197 -16.87 3.52 -6.35
N GLU A 198 -16.14 2.60 -5.72
CA GLU A 198 -14.72 2.73 -5.41
C GLU A 198 -13.86 2.79 -6.68
N TYR A 199 -14.13 1.92 -7.65
CA TYR A 199 -13.47 1.97 -8.97
C TYR A 199 -13.71 3.30 -9.65
N LYS A 200 -14.97 3.76 -9.65
CA LYS A 200 -15.34 5.03 -10.29
C LYS A 200 -14.65 6.22 -9.63
N ALA A 201 -14.64 6.27 -8.31
CA ALA A 201 -13.95 7.31 -7.55
C ALA A 201 -12.47 7.36 -7.94
N LEU A 202 -11.77 6.22 -7.87
CA LEU A 202 -10.36 6.14 -8.25
C LEU A 202 -10.12 6.52 -9.72
N SER A 203 -11.04 6.14 -10.62
CA SER A 203 -10.88 6.37 -12.06
C SER A 203 -11.01 7.85 -12.47
N GLN A 204 -11.65 8.67 -11.64
CA GLN A 204 -11.83 10.09 -11.87
C GLN A 204 -10.67 10.93 -11.33
N GLU A 205 -9.82 10.34 -10.49
CA GLU A 205 -8.64 11.00 -9.95
C GLU A 205 -7.48 10.96 -10.93
N ASN A 206 -6.64 11.98 -10.90
CA ASN A 206 -5.29 11.88 -11.47
C ASN A 206 -4.35 11.34 -10.38
N VAL A 207 -4.28 10.02 -10.26
CA VAL A 207 -3.63 9.35 -9.12
C VAL A 207 -2.13 9.64 -9.08
N ARG A 208 -1.44 9.59 -10.23
CA ARG A 208 0.00 9.92 -10.27
C ARG A 208 0.25 11.34 -9.79
N LYS A 209 -0.55 12.31 -10.25
CA LYS A 209 -0.43 13.70 -9.80
C LYS A 209 -0.76 13.84 -8.32
N MET A 210 -1.84 13.22 -7.84
CA MET A 210 -2.23 13.23 -6.42
C MET A 210 -1.09 12.75 -5.51
N VAL A 211 -0.46 11.64 -5.86
CA VAL A 211 0.68 11.10 -5.11
C VAL A 211 1.88 12.03 -5.19
N SER A 212 2.26 12.52 -6.39
CA SER A 212 3.41 13.41 -6.55
C SER A 212 3.24 14.74 -5.80
N ASP A 213 2.05 15.34 -5.86
CA ASP A 213 1.72 16.58 -5.14
C ASP A 213 1.80 16.35 -3.62
N TYR A 214 1.24 15.25 -3.12
CA TYR A 214 1.31 14.86 -1.70
C TYR A 214 2.75 14.70 -1.23
N LEU A 215 3.56 13.93 -1.97
CA LEU A 215 4.96 13.68 -1.60
C LEU A 215 5.77 14.98 -1.59
N THR A 216 5.54 15.86 -2.56
CA THR A 216 6.22 17.16 -2.66
C THR A 216 5.89 18.05 -1.47
N ALA A 217 4.61 18.23 -1.17
CA ALA A 217 4.16 19.05 -0.06
C ALA A 217 4.59 18.49 1.31
N MET A 218 4.54 17.17 1.51
CA MET A 218 5.01 16.54 2.75
C MET A 218 6.53 16.62 2.91
N ARG A 219 7.28 16.56 1.81
CA ARG A 219 8.73 16.79 1.83
C ARG A 219 9.07 18.22 2.26
N GLU A 220 8.35 19.22 1.76
CA GLU A 220 8.51 20.61 2.18
C GLU A 220 8.19 20.79 3.67
N LYS A 221 7.08 20.20 4.15
CA LYS A 221 6.73 20.17 5.58
C LYS A 221 7.85 19.55 6.42
N GLN A 222 8.47 18.47 5.93
CA GLN A 222 9.56 17.82 6.64
C GLN A 222 10.85 18.64 6.67
N ILE A 223 11.20 19.33 5.58
CA ILE A 223 12.40 20.19 5.54
C ILE A 223 12.28 21.33 6.56
N ALA A 224 11.06 21.85 6.76
CA ALA A 224 10.78 22.88 7.75
C ALA A 224 10.71 22.36 9.19
N TYR A 225 10.68 21.04 9.39
CA TYR A 225 10.52 20.42 10.71
C TYR A 225 11.88 20.14 11.37
N THR A 226 12.03 20.54 12.63
CA THR A 226 13.18 20.19 13.46
C THR A 226 12.75 19.12 14.46
N LEU A 227 13.47 18.00 14.49
CA LEU A 227 13.21 16.91 15.44
C LEU A 227 13.32 17.42 16.88
N THR A 228 12.35 17.04 17.70
CA THR A 228 12.41 17.27 19.13
C THR A 228 13.18 16.12 19.81
N SER A 229 13.63 16.34 21.05
CA SER A 229 14.26 15.27 21.84
C SER A 229 13.33 14.07 22.06
N LYS A 230 12.01 14.27 22.06
CA LYS A 230 11.04 13.18 22.10
C LYS A 230 11.07 12.37 20.81
N ASP A 231 11.09 13.04 19.65
CA ASP A 231 11.12 12.35 18.36
C ASP A 231 12.38 11.50 18.20
N GLU A 232 13.53 12.03 18.64
CA GLU A 232 14.79 11.30 18.66
C GLU A 232 14.73 10.06 19.57
N ALA A 233 14.13 10.19 20.76
CA ALA A 233 13.94 9.08 21.69
C ALA A 233 12.98 8.01 21.15
N ASP A 234 11.89 8.44 20.51
CA ASP A 234 10.90 7.54 19.89
C ASP A 234 11.55 6.76 18.72
N LEU A 235 12.34 7.43 17.87
CA LEU A 235 13.12 6.79 16.81
C LEU A 235 14.13 5.78 17.37
N ALA A 236 14.86 6.16 18.42
CA ALA A 236 15.83 5.27 19.05
C ALA A 236 15.18 4.02 19.64
N THR A 237 13.97 4.17 20.21
CA THR A 237 13.17 3.06 20.73
C THR A 237 12.80 2.08 19.62
N MET A 238 12.24 2.58 18.51
CA MET A 238 11.90 1.73 17.36
C MET A 238 13.13 1.07 16.72
N GLN A 239 14.25 1.80 16.59
CA GLN A 239 15.48 1.27 16.02
C GLN A 239 16.08 0.15 16.89
N LYS A 240 16.02 0.29 18.21
CA LYS A 240 16.47 -0.74 19.14
C LYS A 240 15.69 -2.04 18.98
N GLU A 241 14.37 -1.96 18.83
CA GLU A 241 13.54 -3.15 18.57
C GLU A 241 13.84 -3.77 17.21
N ALA A 242 14.00 -2.94 16.17
CA ALA A 242 14.40 -3.39 14.83
C ALA A 242 15.74 -4.15 14.84
N ASP A 243 16.73 -3.63 15.57
CA ASP A 243 18.05 -4.27 15.71
C ASP A 243 17.96 -5.58 16.50
N ALA A 244 17.17 -5.62 17.57
CA ALA A 244 16.93 -6.82 18.36
C ALA A 244 16.25 -7.92 17.53
N TYR A 245 15.22 -7.56 16.75
CA TYR A 245 14.53 -8.50 15.88
C TYR A 245 15.44 -9.00 14.75
N SER A 246 16.19 -8.11 14.10
CA SER A 246 17.19 -8.47 13.08
C SER A 246 18.23 -9.46 13.62
N LYS A 247 18.72 -9.22 14.85
CA LYS A 247 19.62 -10.14 15.54
C LYS A 247 18.95 -11.49 15.81
N TYR A 248 17.72 -11.51 16.30
CA TYR A 248 16.96 -12.73 16.54
C TYR A 248 16.83 -13.58 15.27
N ILE A 249 16.45 -12.98 14.13
CA ILE A 249 16.34 -13.67 12.85
C ILE A 249 17.69 -14.21 12.39
N LYS A 250 18.76 -13.42 12.51
CA LYS A 250 20.12 -13.85 12.17
C LYS A 250 20.55 -15.06 13.00
N ASP A 251 20.33 -15.02 14.32
CA ASP A 251 20.70 -16.10 15.22
C ASP A 251 19.90 -17.39 14.91
N LYS A 252 18.59 -17.27 14.63
CA LYS A 252 17.75 -18.40 14.21
C LYS A 252 18.19 -19.01 12.88
N ASN A 253 18.49 -18.18 11.89
CA ASN A 253 18.99 -18.64 10.60
C ASN A 253 20.36 -19.34 10.74
N ASN A 254 21.27 -18.75 11.51
CA ASN A 254 22.58 -19.36 11.78
C ASN A 254 22.44 -20.72 12.48
N ALA A 255 21.58 -20.81 13.50
CA ALA A 255 21.32 -22.06 14.19
C ALA A 255 20.73 -23.12 13.25
N TYR A 256 19.79 -22.75 12.37
CA TYR A 256 19.26 -23.65 11.36
C TYR A 256 20.36 -24.14 10.41
N TRP A 257 21.17 -23.25 9.85
CA TRP A 257 22.22 -23.64 8.92
C TRP A 257 23.34 -24.48 9.57
N GLN A 258 23.54 -24.37 10.88
CA GLN A 258 24.45 -25.22 11.65
C GLN A 258 23.85 -26.57 12.07
N SER A 259 22.52 -26.74 11.98
CA SER A 259 21.83 -27.99 12.33
C SER A 259 22.10 -29.12 11.31
N PRO A 260 21.90 -30.40 11.69
CA PRO A 260 21.96 -31.52 10.75
C PRO A 260 21.05 -31.33 9.52
N GLU A 261 19.84 -30.80 9.71
CA GLU A 261 18.88 -30.53 8.65
C GLU A 261 19.37 -29.45 7.69
N GLY A 262 19.92 -28.36 8.22
CA GLY A 262 20.51 -27.28 7.44
C GLY A 262 21.73 -27.76 6.64
N GLN A 263 22.62 -28.52 7.27
CA GLN A 263 23.80 -29.10 6.61
C GLN A 263 23.43 -30.11 5.52
N LYS A 264 22.38 -30.91 5.73
CA LYS A 264 21.82 -31.80 4.70
C LYS A 264 21.33 -31.01 3.48
N THR A 265 20.64 -29.89 3.72
CA THR A 265 20.16 -28.99 2.66
C THR A 265 21.33 -28.40 1.86
N LEU A 266 22.33 -27.83 2.54
CA LEU A 266 23.52 -27.26 1.89
C LEU A 266 24.29 -28.30 1.07
N ARG A 267 24.38 -29.54 1.56
CA ARG A 267 24.99 -30.65 0.82
C ARG A 267 24.20 -30.98 -0.45
N GLY A 268 22.87 -30.99 -0.37
CA GLY A 268 22.01 -31.19 -1.53
C GLY A 268 22.21 -30.11 -2.60
N TRP A 269 22.30 -28.84 -2.20
CA TRP A 269 22.58 -27.74 -3.14
C TRP A 269 23.94 -27.87 -3.80
N LYS A 270 24.98 -28.21 -3.03
CA LYS A 270 26.32 -28.44 -3.59
C LYS A 270 26.31 -29.56 -4.64
N LEU A 271 25.62 -30.67 -4.36
CA LEU A 271 25.50 -31.78 -5.32
C LEU A 271 24.73 -31.37 -6.58
N ALA A 272 23.69 -30.54 -6.45
CA ALA A 272 22.98 -29.97 -7.59
C ALA A 272 23.87 -29.06 -8.45
N ASP A 273 24.67 -28.19 -7.82
CA ASP A 273 25.60 -27.32 -8.54
C ASP A 273 26.70 -28.13 -9.26
N GLU A 274 27.27 -29.14 -8.60
CA GLU A 274 28.26 -30.06 -9.20
C GLU A 274 27.67 -30.83 -10.37
N HIS A 275 26.43 -31.31 -10.24
CA HIS A 275 25.72 -32.00 -11.32
C HIS A 275 25.44 -31.06 -12.50
N LYS A 276 24.90 -29.87 -12.25
CA LYS A 276 24.64 -28.87 -13.30
C LYS A 276 25.91 -28.48 -14.06
N ALA A 277 27.06 -28.41 -13.38
CA ALA A 277 28.34 -28.07 -14.00
C ALA A 277 28.91 -29.19 -14.89
N SER A 278 28.53 -30.45 -14.65
CA SER A 278 29.11 -31.63 -15.31
C SER A 278 28.15 -32.35 -16.26
N CYS A 279 26.84 -32.12 -16.12
CA CYS A 279 25.82 -32.80 -16.89
C CYS A 279 25.62 -32.13 -18.26
N LEU A 280 25.82 -32.92 -19.33
CA LEU A 280 25.59 -32.51 -20.72
C LEU A 280 24.21 -32.94 -21.24
N GLU A 281 23.43 -33.62 -20.41
CA GLU A 281 22.11 -34.14 -20.75
C GLU A 281 21.05 -33.05 -20.60
N THR A 282 19.91 -33.23 -21.28
CA THR A 282 18.74 -32.35 -21.11
C THR A 282 17.90 -32.78 -19.90
N ALA A 283 17.02 -31.88 -19.48
CA ALA A 283 16.09 -32.11 -18.37
C ALA A 283 15.25 -33.40 -18.52
N GLU A 284 14.95 -33.78 -19.76
CA GLU A 284 14.13 -34.95 -20.08
C GLU A 284 14.94 -36.26 -20.13
N SER A 285 16.27 -36.17 -20.26
CA SER A 285 17.14 -37.34 -20.43
C SER A 285 17.97 -37.67 -19.19
N CYS A 286 18.16 -36.72 -18.26
CA CYS A 286 18.96 -36.96 -17.07
C CYS A 286 18.15 -37.59 -15.93
N GLY A 287 18.55 -38.79 -15.49
CA GLY A 287 17.92 -39.51 -14.38
C GLY A 287 18.43 -39.11 -12.98
N SER A 288 19.32 -38.11 -12.89
CA SER A 288 19.84 -37.65 -11.61
C SER A 288 18.78 -36.87 -10.84
N PRO A 289 18.59 -37.12 -9.54
CA PRO A 289 17.69 -36.31 -8.71
C PRO A 289 18.19 -34.86 -8.48
N PHE A 290 19.34 -34.51 -9.06
CA PHE A 290 20.02 -33.23 -8.92
C PHE A 290 20.11 -32.44 -10.24
N HIS A 291 19.45 -32.92 -11.30
CA HIS A 291 19.36 -32.24 -12.60
C HIS A 291 18.21 -31.23 -12.63
#